data_AF-A0A1I2MSQ8-F1
#
_entry.id   AF-A0A1I2MSQ8-F1
#
_cell.length_a   1.000
_cell.length_b   1.000
_cell.length_c   1.000
_cell.angle_alpha   90.00
_cell.angle_beta   90.00
_cell.angle_gamma   90.00
#
_symmetry.space_group_name_H-M   'P 1'
#
loop_
_entity.id
_entity.type
_entity.pdbx_description
1 polymer ?
#
loop_
_entity_poly.entity_id
_entity_poly.type
_entity_poly.pdbx_seq_one_letter_code
_entity_poly.pdbx_strand_id
1 'polypeptide(L)'
;MSRIQPPDLDDDLQAELTPYRLPDGRAMELFALLAHAPAALRDLRRATTTVLRDLDLPIRARELVVLRTLARADAAAEWALHVHLFGDAAQLAGLEPTAIATDPVSPRVQWRLGTDAATVVATGLCR
;
A
#
# COMPACT_ATOMS: atom_id res chain seq x y z
N MET A 1 21.83 -2.60 9.99
CA MET A 1 21.47 -1.43 9.15
C MET A 1 21.43 -0.22 10.08
N SER A 2 22.13 0.86 9.74
CA SER A 2 22.04 2.10 10.54
C SER A 2 20.66 2.72 10.29
N ARG A 3 19.89 2.97 11.36
CA ARG A 3 18.57 3.60 11.26
C ARG A 3 18.80 5.09 11.09
N ILE A 4 18.33 5.66 9.98
CA ILE A 4 18.27 7.11 9.83
C ILE A 4 17.14 7.57 10.75
N GLN A 5 17.48 8.33 11.79
CA GLN A 5 16.49 8.88 12.68
C GLN A 5 15.79 10.04 11.95
N PRO A 6 14.44 10.05 11.88
CA PRO A 6 13.76 11.20 11.35
C PRO A 6 14.14 12.43 12.20
N PRO A 7 14.51 13.54 11.56
CA PRO A 7 14.74 14.82 12.25
C PRO A 7 13.49 15.32 12.98
N ASP A 8 13.69 16.25 13.92
CA ASP A 8 12.60 16.92 14.61
C ASP A 8 11.79 17.78 13.62
N LEU A 9 10.48 17.57 13.62
CA LEU A 9 9.55 18.29 12.75
C LEU A 9 9.09 19.58 13.45
N ASP A 10 9.23 20.72 12.79
CA ASP A 10 8.63 21.97 13.22
C ASP A 10 7.10 21.98 13.07
N ASP A 11 6.44 23.00 13.62
CA ASP A 11 4.98 23.09 13.64
C ASP A 11 4.37 23.11 12.22
N ASP A 12 5.07 23.71 11.25
CA ASP A 12 4.62 23.79 9.86
C ASP A 12 4.65 22.40 9.20
N LEU A 13 5.75 21.66 9.35
CA LEU A 13 5.86 20.28 8.86
C LEU A 13 4.89 19.34 9.58
N GLN A 14 4.68 19.53 10.88
CA GLN A 14 3.67 18.78 11.63
C GLN A 14 2.27 19.00 11.08
N ALA A 15 1.92 20.25 10.73
CA ALA A 15 0.64 20.57 10.10
C ALA A 15 0.52 19.92 8.71
N GLU A 16 1.58 19.96 7.91
CA GLU A 16 1.63 19.38 6.56
C GLU A 16 1.43 17.85 6.55
N LEU A 17 1.82 17.17 7.62
CA LEU A 17 1.69 15.72 7.77
C LEU A 17 0.36 15.26 8.35
N THR A 18 -0.57 16.17 8.67
CA THR A 18 -1.89 15.83 9.22
C THR A 18 -2.63 14.72 8.45
N PRO A 19 -2.66 14.70 7.10
CA PRO A 19 -3.32 13.63 6.35
C PRO A 19 -2.67 12.24 6.47
N TYR A 20 -1.43 12.19 6.96
CA TYR A 20 -0.59 10.98 7.05
C TYR A 20 -0.35 10.58 8.51
N ARG A 21 -1.29 10.93 9.39
CA ARG A 21 -1.26 10.49 10.79
C ARG A 21 -1.97 9.15 10.95
N LEU A 22 -1.36 8.30 11.76
CA LEU A 22 -1.96 7.07 12.26
C LEU A 22 -3.09 7.41 13.24
N PRO A 23 -3.98 6.44 13.57
CA PRO A 23 -5.04 6.64 14.56
C PRO A 23 -4.55 7.12 15.93
N ASP A 24 -3.30 6.82 16.30
CA ASP A 24 -2.66 7.27 17.54
C ASP A 24 -2.08 8.70 17.47
N GLY A 25 -2.27 9.40 16.34
CA GLY A 25 -1.83 10.77 16.12
C GLY A 25 -0.38 10.91 15.64
N ARG A 26 0.43 9.84 15.63
CA ARG A 26 1.80 9.91 15.10
C ARG A 26 1.77 9.98 13.57
N ALA A 27 2.70 10.73 12.98
CA ALA A 27 2.90 10.69 11.53
C ALA A 27 3.47 9.32 11.11
N MET A 28 3.04 8.80 9.96
CA MET A 28 3.61 7.60 9.35
C MET A 28 5.12 7.81 9.13
N GLU A 29 5.95 6.84 9.56
CA GLU A 29 7.42 6.98 9.60
C GLU A 29 8.01 7.41 8.25
N LEU A 30 7.53 6.84 7.15
CA LEU A 30 8.00 7.17 5.80
C LEU A 30 7.76 8.64 5.42
N PHE A 31 6.60 9.19 5.78
CA PHE A 31 6.27 10.59 5.51
C PHE A 31 7.03 11.55 6.42
N ALA A 32 7.18 11.19 7.71
CA ALA A 32 7.98 11.96 8.66
C ALA A 32 9.45 12.03 8.24
N LEU A 33 10.02 10.91 7.76
CA LEU A 33 11.40 10.84 7.28
C LEU A 33 11.66 11.81 6.11
N LEU A 34 10.70 11.94 5.19
CA LEU A 34 10.85 12.79 4.00
C LEU A 34 10.38 14.23 4.21
N ALA A 35 9.87 14.59 5.39
CA ALA A 35 9.28 15.90 5.65
C ALA A 35 10.24 17.07 5.35
N HIS A 36 11.54 16.88 5.63
CA HIS A 36 12.57 17.90 5.38
C HIS A 36 13.10 17.91 3.94
N ALA A 37 12.59 17.03 3.08
CA ALA A 37 12.94 16.96 1.66
C ALA A 37 11.66 17.19 0.82
N PRO A 38 11.20 18.45 0.66
CA PRO A 38 9.88 18.76 0.09
C PRO A 38 9.65 18.16 -1.31
N ALA A 39 10.70 18.08 -2.12
CA ALA A 39 10.61 17.44 -3.44
C ALA A 39 10.33 15.94 -3.34
N ALA A 40 11.05 15.22 -2.47
CA ALA A 40 10.86 13.79 -2.26
C ALA A 40 9.50 13.51 -1.60
N LEU A 41 9.08 14.33 -0.63
CA LEU A 41 7.77 14.22 -0.01
C LEU A 41 6.65 14.40 -1.04
N ARG A 42 6.77 15.40 -1.92
CA ARG A 42 5.81 15.63 -3.01
C ARG A 42 5.73 14.44 -3.97
N ASP A 43 6.86 13.86 -4.35
CA ASP A 43 6.88 12.69 -5.23
C ASP A 43 6.25 11.47 -4.56
N LEU A 44 6.53 11.24 -3.28
CA LEU A 44 5.88 10.19 -2.49
C LEU A 44 4.37 10.39 -2.42
N ARG A 45 3.90 11.62 -2.12
CA ARG A 45 2.47 11.94 -2.09
C ARG A 45 1.80 11.67 -3.42
N ARG A 46 2.43 12.08 -4.52
CA ARG A 46 1.91 11.80 -5.86
C ARG A 46 1.80 10.30 -6.10
N ALA A 47 2.87 9.54 -5.82
CA ALA A 47 2.88 8.10 -6.02
C ALA A 47 1.82 7.38 -5.17
N THR A 48 1.71 7.73 -3.89
CA THR A 48 0.73 7.14 -2.97
C THR A 48 -0.71 7.48 -3.36
N THR A 49 -1.01 8.73 -3.75
CA THR A 49 -2.34 9.08 -4.27
C THR A 49 -2.68 8.29 -5.53
N THR A 50 -1.75 8.24 -6.49
CA THR A 50 -1.98 7.50 -7.74
C THR A 50 -2.25 6.01 -7.47
N VAL A 51 -1.47 5.35 -6.62
CA VAL A 51 -1.60 3.90 -6.36
C VAL A 51 -2.76 3.58 -5.42
N LEU A 52 -2.99 4.39 -4.38
CA LEU A 52 -3.95 4.10 -3.31
C LEU A 52 -5.34 4.71 -3.52
N ARG A 53 -5.50 5.62 -4.48
CA ARG A 53 -6.77 6.32 -4.69
C ARG A 53 -7.20 6.38 -6.15
N ASP A 54 -6.29 6.66 -7.07
CA ASP A 54 -6.65 6.99 -8.45
C ASP A 54 -6.64 5.77 -9.40
N LEU A 55 -6.46 4.55 -8.88
CA LEU A 55 -6.58 3.33 -9.67
C LEU A 55 -8.02 2.85 -9.74
N ASP A 56 -8.44 2.39 -10.91
CA ASP A 56 -9.69 1.62 -11.13
C ASP A 56 -9.60 0.17 -10.61
N LEU A 57 -8.78 -0.05 -9.57
CA LEU A 57 -8.58 -1.35 -8.95
C LEU A 57 -9.35 -1.42 -7.62
N PRO A 58 -10.21 -2.42 -7.41
CA PRO A 58 -10.90 -2.59 -6.13
C PRO A 58 -9.91 -2.65 -4.98
N ILE A 59 -10.25 -2.02 -3.85
CA ILE A 59 -9.39 -1.94 -2.65
C ILE A 59 -8.81 -3.30 -2.25
N ARG A 60 -9.61 -4.36 -2.29
CA ARG A 60 -9.15 -5.73 -2.00
C ARG A 60 -8.02 -6.18 -2.94
N ALA A 61 -8.19 -6.01 -4.24
CA ALA A 61 -7.20 -6.43 -5.22
C ALA A 61 -5.92 -5.59 -5.11
N ARG A 62 -6.07 -4.27 -4.87
CA ARG A 62 -4.95 -3.37 -4.64
C ARG A 62 -4.11 -3.79 -3.44
N GLU A 63 -4.74 -3.98 -2.27
CA GLU A 63 -3.99 -4.34 -1.06
C GLU A 63 -3.34 -5.72 -1.18
N LEU A 64 -3.95 -6.69 -1.88
CA LEU A 64 -3.30 -7.98 -2.15
C LEU A 64 -2.01 -7.83 -2.97
N VAL A 65 -2.02 -6.97 -3.99
CA VAL A 65 -0.81 -6.68 -4.79
C VAL A 65 0.25 -5.97 -3.95
N VAL A 66 -0.15 -4.99 -3.14
CA VAL A 66 0.77 -4.28 -2.25
C VAL A 66 1.39 -5.24 -1.24
N LEU A 67 0.58 -5.98 -0.48
CA LEU A 67 1.07 -6.93 0.51
C LEU A 67 2.01 -7.96 -0.12
N ARG A 68 1.65 -8.54 -1.27
CA ARG A 68 2.55 -9.46 -1.98
C ARG A 68 3.88 -8.81 -2.36
N THR A 69 3.87 -7.54 -2.79
CA THR A 69 5.11 -6.78 -3.08
C THR A 69 5.95 -6.60 -1.81
N LEU A 70 5.32 -6.25 -0.70
CA LEU A 70 5.98 -6.05 0.59
C LEU A 70 6.57 -7.36 1.14
N ALA A 71 5.87 -8.49 1.01
CA ALA A 71 6.42 -9.80 1.36
C ALA A 71 7.65 -10.17 0.53
N ARG A 72 7.63 -9.88 -0.79
CA ARG A 72 8.78 -10.14 -1.67
C ARG A 72 9.96 -9.22 -1.42
N ALA A 73 9.71 -8.02 -0.90
CA ALA A 73 10.71 -7.02 -0.55
C ALA A 73 11.21 -7.15 0.90
N ASP A 74 10.74 -8.14 1.66
CA ASP A 74 11.02 -8.30 3.10
C ASP A 74 10.67 -7.04 3.93
N ALA A 75 9.60 -6.34 3.54
CA ALA A 75 9.17 -5.07 4.11
C ALA A 75 8.12 -5.26 5.21
N ALA A 76 8.49 -5.96 6.29
CA ALA A 76 7.55 -6.36 7.36
C ALA A 76 6.84 -5.19 8.06
N ALA A 77 7.51 -4.05 8.23
CA ALA A 77 6.93 -2.86 8.86
C ALA A 77 5.80 -2.27 7.99
N GLU A 78 6.04 -2.11 6.69
CA GLU A 78 5.04 -1.64 5.73
C GLU A 78 3.90 -2.67 5.57
N TRP A 79 4.22 -3.97 5.61
CA TRP A 79 3.18 -5.01 5.60
C TRP A 79 2.21 -4.83 6.76
N ALA A 80 2.73 -4.68 7.98
CA ALA A 80 1.92 -4.49 9.18
C ALA A 80 1.08 -3.20 9.09
N LEU A 81 1.67 -2.13 8.54
CA LEU A 81 0.98 -0.85 8.34
C LEU A 81 -0.20 -0.99 7.36
N HIS A 82 -0.01 -1.65 6.22
CA HIS A 82 -1.06 -1.88 5.23
C HIS A 82 -2.18 -2.78 5.76
N VAL A 83 -1.84 -3.85 6.50
CA VAL A 83 -2.85 -4.68 7.19
C VAL A 83 -3.65 -3.84 8.19
N HIS A 84 -2.98 -3.02 8.99
CA HIS A 84 -3.64 -2.20 10.01
C HIS A 84 -4.57 -1.14 9.41
N LEU A 85 -4.15 -0.45 8.34
CA LEU A 85 -4.91 0.66 7.76
C LEU A 85 -6.00 0.23 6.78
N PHE A 86 -5.78 -0.86 6.03
CA PHE A 86 -6.64 -1.24 4.93
C PHE A 86 -7.24 -2.63 5.07
N GLY A 87 -6.81 -3.46 6.02
CA GLY A 87 -7.22 -4.86 6.15
C GLY A 87 -8.73 -5.05 6.24
N ASP A 88 -9.41 -4.23 7.04
CA ASP A 88 -10.86 -4.29 7.20
C ASP A 88 -11.59 -3.87 5.91
N ALA A 89 -11.18 -2.75 5.32
CA ALA A 89 -11.79 -2.24 4.10
C ALA A 89 -11.53 -3.15 2.88
N ALA A 90 -10.39 -3.83 2.85
CA ALA A 90 -10.03 -4.84 1.85
C ALA A 90 -10.59 -6.25 2.18
N GLN A 91 -11.27 -6.41 3.33
CA GLN A 91 -11.85 -7.66 3.81
C GLN A 91 -10.83 -8.80 3.91
N LEU A 92 -9.60 -8.50 4.36
CA LEU A 92 -8.49 -9.47 4.38
C LEU A 92 -8.56 -10.47 5.53
N ALA A 93 -9.55 -10.35 6.42
CA ALA A 93 -9.76 -11.28 7.53
C ALA A 93 -9.83 -12.74 7.03
N GLY A 94 -9.11 -13.63 7.70
CA GLY A 94 -9.07 -15.06 7.38
C GLY A 94 -8.17 -15.44 6.20
N LEU A 95 -7.45 -14.48 5.59
CA LEU A 95 -6.39 -14.81 4.65
C LEU A 95 -5.09 -15.16 5.40
N GLU A 96 -4.46 -16.25 5.00
CA GLU A 96 -3.15 -16.64 5.51
C GLU A 96 -2.05 -15.75 4.90
N PRO A 97 -1.24 -15.04 5.72
CA PRO A 97 -0.17 -14.17 5.23
C PRO A 97 0.82 -14.88 4.31
N THR A 98 1.11 -16.15 4.59
CA THR A 98 1.97 -17.01 3.77
C THR A 98 1.38 -17.26 2.39
N ALA A 99 0.07 -17.52 2.27
CA ALA A 99 -0.59 -17.71 0.97
C ALA A 99 -0.47 -16.45 0.09
N ILE A 100 -0.68 -15.26 0.66
CA ILE A 100 -0.50 -13.98 -0.05
C ILE A 100 0.93 -13.84 -0.58
N ALA A 101 1.93 -14.24 0.22
CA ALA A 101 3.34 -14.15 -0.12
C ALA A 101 3.79 -15.17 -1.18
N THR A 102 3.28 -16.41 -1.12
CA THR A 102 3.86 -17.55 -1.87
C THR A 102 3.00 -18.09 -2.99
N ASP A 103 1.68 -17.85 -3.01
CA ASP A 103 0.79 -18.46 -4.00
C ASP A 103 1.27 -18.11 -5.41
N PRO A 104 1.54 -19.07 -6.30
CA PRO A 104 1.98 -18.74 -7.65
C PRO A 104 0.93 -17.86 -8.32
N VAL A 105 1.35 -16.70 -8.87
CA VAL A 105 0.47 -15.91 -9.75
C VAL A 105 0.22 -16.80 -10.95
N SER A 106 -0.94 -17.44 -11.01
CA SER A 106 -1.28 -18.29 -12.13
C SER A 106 -1.33 -17.39 -13.37
N PRO A 107 -0.52 -17.63 -14.42
CA PRO A 107 -0.53 -16.80 -15.64
C PRO A 107 -1.88 -16.87 -16.39
N ARG A 108 -2.83 -17.66 -15.89
CA ARG A 108 -4.20 -17.79 -16.40
C ARG A 108 -5.12 -16.62 -16.03
N VAL A 109 -4.78 -15.79 -15.04
CA VAL A 109 -5.46 -14.51 -14.86
C VAL A 109 -4.76 -13.49 -15.76
N GLN A 110 -5.19 -13.45 -17.02
CA GLN A 110 -4.83 -12.34 -17.91
C GLN A 110 -5.62 -11.11 -17.45
N TRP A 111 -4.97 -10.21 -16.72
CA TRP A 111 -5.47 -8.85 -16.56
C TRP A 111 -5.42 -8.16 -17.92
N ARG A 112 -6.54 -8.16 -18.65
CA ARG A 112 -6.70 -7.29 -19.81
C ARG A 112 -7.17 -5.94 -19.27
N LEU A 113 -6.36 -4.90 -19.45
CA LEU A 113 -6.83 -3.52 -19.35
C LEU A 113 -7.86 -3.30 -20.45
N GLY A 114 -9.13 -3.53 -20.14
CA GLY A 114 -10.23 -3.12 -20.99
C GLY A 114 -10.34 -1.59 -20.92
N THR A 115 -10.45 -0.93 -22.07
CA THR A 115 -10.59 0.53 -22.16
C THR A 115 -11.92 1.06 -21.64
N ASP A 116 -12.81 0.19 -21.15
CA ASP A 116 -14.08 0.55 -20.54
C ASP A 116 -14.27 -0.24 -19.23
N ALA A 117 -14.83 0.45 -18.23
CA ALA A 117 -14.91 0.08 -16.82
C ALA A 117 -15.05 -1.44 -16.52
N ALA A 118 -14.09 -1.94 -15.75
CA ALA A 118 -14.17 -3.06 -14.80
C ALA A 118 -15.18 -4.18 -15.12
N THR A 119 -14.82 -5.09 -16.02
CA THR A 119 -15.36 -6.46 -16.01
C THR A 119 -14.23 -7.45 -15.74
N VAL A 120 -14.23 -8.05 -14.55
CA VAL A 120 -13.33 -9.17 -14.21
C VAL A 120 -13.98 -10.45 -14.70
N VAL A 121 -13.47 -11.02 -15.79
CA VAL A 121 -13.87 -12.36 -16.25
C VAL A 121 -12.86 -13.37 -15.74
N ALA A 122 -13.22 -14.10 -14.68
CA ALA A 122 -12.48 -15.29 -14.27
C ALA A 122 -12.87 -16.46 -15.18
N THR A 123 -12.11 -16.72 -16.24
CA THR A 123 -12.24 -17.96 -17.01
C THR A 123 -11.26 -19.00 -16.46
N GLY A 124 -11.81 -19.99 -15.75
CA GLY A 124 -11.03 -21.12 -15.26
C GLY A 124 -11.92 -22.25 -14.78
N LEU A 125 -12.33 -23.11 -15.72
CA LEU A 125 -13.02 -24.38 -15.50
C LEU A 125 -12.34 -25.22 -14.41
N CYS A 126 -13.15 -25.74 -13.50
CA CYS A 126 -12.81 -26.88 -12.66
C CYS A 126 -12.17 -28.00 -13.50
N ARG A 127 -11.08 -28.56 -13.01
CA ARG A 127 -10.70 -29.95 -13.25
C ARG A 127 -10.25 -30.55 -11.94
#